data_AF-A0A356B289-F1
#
_entry.id   AF-A0A356B289-F1
#
_cell.length_a   1.000
_cell.length_b   1.000
_cell.length_c   1.000
_cell.angle_alpha   90.00
_cell.angle_beta   90.00
_cell.angle_gamma   90.00
#
_symmetry.space_group_name_H-M   'P 1'
#
loop_
_entity.id
_entity.type
_entity.pdbx_description
1 polymer ?
#
loop_
_entity_poly.entity_id
_entity_poly.type
_entity_poly.pdbx_seq_one_letter_code
_entity_poly.pdbx_strand_id
1 'polypeptide(L)'
;GYLLTNTAQAFADVRTYWSPDAVKRVTGYTLEGVAQNGLIHLINSGSAALDATGQQSRDQKPVIKPFWEITNEEADQCLKATSWRPASLGYFRGGGYSSNFKSKGGMPLTMCRLNLIRGLGPVLQIAEGFSAELPDHVHSILDNRTDPTWPTTWFAPRVNGEGAFKDVYSVMANWGANHGAFSYGHIGAELITLASMLRIPVSMHNVPDDKIFRPAMWNAFGTKDLESADYRACGALGPIYK
;
A
#
# COMPACT_ATOMS: atom_id res chain seq x y z
N GLY A 1 -2.42 5.92 -8.42
CA GLY A 1 -2.21 6.88 -7.32
C GLY A 1 -1.67 8.21 -7.80
N TYR A 2 -0.54 8.27 -8.52
CA TYR A 2 0.08 9.54 -8.94
C TYR A 2 -0.90 10.53 -9.58
N LEU A 3 -1.61 10.13 -10.64
CA LEU A 3 -2.55 11.01 -11.36
C LEU A 3 -3.75 11.49 -10.53
N LEU A 4 -4.06 10.83 -9.41
CA LEU A 4 -5.17 11.21 -8.53
C LEU A 4 -4.71 12.15 -7.39
N THR A 5 -3.41 12.14 -7.07
CA THR A 5 -2.90 12.80 -5.86
C THR A 5 -1.82 13.83 -6.15
N ASN A 6 -1.18 13.75 -7.33
CA ASN A 6 0.03 14.48 -7.69
C ASN A 6 1.21 14.25 -6.73
N THR A 7 1.17 13.18 -5.94
CA THR A 7 2.20 12.82 -4.96
C THR A 7 3.08 11.69 -5.48
N ALA A 8 4.34 11.66 -5.04
CA ALA A 8 5.23 10.53 -5.28
C ALA A 8 4.59 9.21 -4.83
N GLN A 9 4.89 8.13 -5.55
CA GLN A 9 4.35 6.80 -5.26
C GLN A 9 5.48 5.91 -4.77
N ALA A 10 5.19 5.05 -3.81
CA ALA A 10 6.14 4.05 -3.36
C ALA A 10 5.82 2.69 -3.96
N PHE A 11 6.84 2.06 -4.51
CA PHE A 11 6.80 0.67 -4.96
C PHE A 11 7.30 -0.22 -3.81
N ALA A 12 6.67 -1.38 -3.60
CA ALA A 12 7.07 -2.30 -2.54
C ALA A 12 6.82 -3.76 -2.91
N ASP A 13 7.68 -4.65 -2.42
CA ASP A 13 7.29 -6.05 -2.23
C ASP A 13 6.39 -6.17 -1.01
N VAL A 14 5.33 -6.97 -1.16
CA VAL A 14 4.46 -7.43 -0.07
C VAL A 14 5.15 -8.64 0.56
N ARG A 15 6.15 -8.38 1.41
CA ARG A 15 7.19 -9.34 1.75
C ARG A 15 6.76 -10.34 2.82
N THR A 16 6.22 -9.84 3.93
CA THR A 16 5.96 -10.67 5.12
C THR A 16 4.71 -10.22 5.84
N TYR A 17 3.84 -11.16 6.18
CA TYR A 17 2.80 -10.94 7.18
C TYR A 17 3.36 -11.26 8.58
N TRP A 18 3.25 -10.30 9.48
CA TRP A 18 3.59 -10.43 10.89
C TRP A 18 2.32 -10.44 11.72
N SER A 19 1.91 -11.64 12.16
CA SER A 19 0.81 -11.77 13.12
C SER A 19 1.21 -11.21 14.50
N PRO A 20 0.24 -10.76 15.32
CA PRO A 20 0.51 -10.32 16.69
C PRO A 20 1.29 -11.38 17.50
N ASP A 21 0.89 -12.65 17.40
CA ASP A 21 1.56 -13.77 18.08
C ASP A 21 3.00 -13.97 17.59
N ALA A 22 3.24 -13.83 16.28
CA ALA A 22 4.59 -13.96 15.73
C ALA A 22 5.51 -12.83 16.20
N VAL A 23 5.01 -11.58 16.26
CA VAL A 23 5.77 -10.45 16.81
C VAL A 23 6.05 -10.66 18.29
N LYS A 24 5.04 -11.04 19.08
CA LYS A 24 5.20 -11.31 20.51
C LYS A 24 6.22 -12.40 20.79
N ARG A 25 6.18 -13.49 20.02
CA ARG A 25 7.11 -14.62 20.15
C ARG A 25 8.56 -14.23 19.88
N VAL A 26 8.82 -13.40 18.88
CA VAL A 26 10.21 -13.10 18.44
C VAL A 26 10.79 -11.84 19.07
N THR A 27 9.97 -10.95 19.62
CA THR A 27 10.41 -9.67 20.18
C THR A 27 10.03 -9.48 21.65
N GLY A 28 9.09 -10.26 22.18
CA GLY A 28 8.48 -10.03 23.49
C GLY A 28 7.48 -8.88 23.51
N TYR A 29 7.30 -8.14 22.41
CA TYR A 29 6.42 -6.98 22.31
C TYR A 29 5.00 -7.36 21.89
N THR A 30 3.99 -6.78 22.54
CA THR A 30 2.59 -6.91 22.12
C THR A 30 2.29 -5.75 21.16
N LEU A 31 1.81 -6.03 19.95
CA LEU A 31 1.44 -4.97 19.02
C LEU A 31 0.27 -4.13 19.57
N GLU A 32 0.32 -2.82 19.34
CA GLU A 32 -0.63 -1.84 19.86
C GLU A 32 -1.05 -0.86 18.74
N GLY A 33 -2.07 -0.05 19.01
CA GLY A 33 -2.56 0.98 18.09
C GLY A 33 -3.01 0.40 16.75
N VAL A 34 -2.65 1.05 15.64
CA VAL A 34 -3.03 0.58 14.29
C VAL A 34 -2.45 -0.81 13.97
N ALA A 35 -1.37 -1.22 14.63
CA ALA A 35 -0.70 -2.49 14.39
C ALA A 35 -1.29 -3.67 15.18
N GLN A 36 -2.25 -3.44 16.09
CA GLN A 36 -2.71 -4.44 17.06
C GLN A 36 -3.21 -5.76 16.41
N ASN A 37 -3.74 -5.70 15.19
CA ASN A 37 -4.28 -6.84 14.45
C ASN A 37 -3.25 -7.53 13.53
N GLY A 38 -2.00 -7.08 13.57
CA GLY A 38 -0.92 -7.57 12.71
C GLY A 38 -0.46 -6.52 11.69
N LEU A 39 0.64 -6.85 11.01
CA LEU A 39 1.33 -5.96 10.07
C LEU A 39 1.71 -6.69 8.80
N ILE A 40 1.84 -5.93 7.71
CA ILE A 40 2.47 -6.35 6.47
C ILE A 40 3.77 -5.56 6.31
N HIS A 41 4.88 -6.26 6.13
CA HIS A 41 6.17 -5.65 5.81
C HIS A 41 6.22 -5.32 4.33
N LEU A 42 6.13 -4.03 4.00
CA LEU A 42 6.32 -3.51 2.66
C LEU A 42 7.78 -3.06 2.50
N ILE A 43 8.51 -3.72 1.60
CA ILE A 43 9.96 -3.52 1.46
C ILE A 43 10.42 -3.89 0.06
N ASN A 44 10.59 -2.89 -0.82
CA ASN A 44 11.09 -3.16 -2.17
C ASN A 44 12.55 -3.65 -2.15
N SER A 45 12.97 -4.34 -3.20
CA SER A 45 14.34 -4.84 -3.40
C SER A 45 15.36 -3.73 -3.72
N GLY A 46 15.44 -2.71 -2.87
CA GLY A 46 16.50 -1.71 -2.84
C GLY A 46 16.13 -0.28 -3.19
N SER A 47 14.93 0.01 -3.70
CA SER A 47 14.56 1.38 -4.09
C SER A 47 13.14 1.76 -3.67
N ALA A 48 12.96 3.00 -3.25
CA ALA A 48 11.65 3.61 -3.04
C ALA A 48 11.80 5.13 -3.15
N ALA A 49 10.73 5.84 -3.52
CA ALA A 49 10.71 7.30 -3.52
C ALA A 49 11.03 7.81 -2.11
N LEU A 50 11.94 8.78 -1.99
CA LEU A 50 12.41 9.28 -0.69
C LEU A 50 11.31 10.02 0.08
N ASP A 51 10.27 10.51 -0.62
CA ASP A 51 9.08 11.07 0.00
C ASP A 51 8.39 10.06 0.93
N ALA A 52 8.50 8.75 0.66
CA ALA A 52 7.93 7.70 1.49
C ALA A 52 8.62 7.53 2.85
N THR A 53 9.73 8.25 3.10
CA THR A 53 10.27 8.42 4.46
C THR A 53 9.22 9.03 5.41
N GLY A 54 8.28 9.82 4.88
CA GLY A 54 7.27 10.53 5.67
C GLY A 54 7.87 11.72 6.45
N GLN A 55 8.99 12.28 5.98
CA GLN A 55 9.61 13.45 6.62
C GLN A 55 8.91 14.77 6.28
N GLN A 56 8.23 14.84 5.13
CA GLN A 56 7.31 15.94 4.83
C GLN A 56 6.19 15.99 5.86
N SER A 57 5.73 17.20 6.19
CA SER A 57 4.74 17.39 7.24
C SER A 57 3.62 18.35 6.85
N ARG A 58 2.42 18.06 7.37
CA ARG A 58 1.28 18.97 7.37
C ARG A 58 0.59 18.84 8.73
N ASP A 59 0.34 19.97 9.41
CA ASP A 59 -0.23 19.99 10.76
C ASP A 59 0.51 19.06 11.74
N GLN A 60 1.85 19.06 11.67
CA GLN A 60 2.75 18.20 12.46
C GLN A 60 2.58 16.69 12.24
N LYS A 61 1.82 16.26 11.24
CA LYS A 61 1.66 14.85 10.86
C LYS A 61 2.52 14.51 9.63
N PRO A 62 3.07 13.29 9.55
CA PRO A 62 3.82 12.84 8.38
C PRO A 62 2.89 12.70 7.18
N VAL A 63 3.37 13.15 6.01
CA VAL A 63 2.61 13.12 4.75
C VAL A 63 3.53 12.85 3.55
N ILE A 64 2.94 12.65 2.38
CA ILE A 64 3.60 12.80 1.07
C ILE A 64 2.83 13.89 0.32
N LYS A 65 3.52 14.92 -0.17
CA LYS A 65 2.90 16.10 -0.78
C LYS A 65 3.11 16.14 -2.28
N PRO A 66 2.27 16.91 -3.00
CA PRO A 66 2.60 17.33 -4.35
C PRO A 66 3.88 18.16 -4.37
N PHE A 67 4.68 18.02 -5.42
CA PHE A 67 6.03 18.58 -5.45
C PHE A 67 6.07 20.12 -5.29
N TRP A 68 5.04 20.84 -5.71
CA TRP A 68 4.93 22.29 -5.56
C TRP A 68 4.65 22.76 -4.12
N GLU A 69 4.33 21.83 -3.21
CA GLU A 69 4.14 22.12 -1.77
C GLU A 69 5.33 21.67 -0.91
N ILE A 70 6.32 21.00 -1.49
CA ILE A 70 7.50 20.51 -0.78
C ILE A 70 8.49 21.65 -0.60
N THR A 71 8.90 21.90 0.63
CA THR A 71 9.96 22.86 0.96
C THR A 71 11.34 22.22 0.76
N ASN A 72 12.38 23.05 0.56
CA ASN A 72 13.76 22.54 0.47
C ASN A 72 14.17 21.81 1.76
N GLU A 73 13.72 22.31 2.91
CA GLU A 73 13.97 21.73 4.22
C GLU A 73 13.40 20.31 4.33
N GLU A 74 12.19 20.07 3.83
CA GLU A 74 11.59 18.73 3.83
C GLU A 74 12.28 17.79 2.83
N ALA A 75 12.69 18.28 1.66
CA ALA A 75 13.48 17.49 0.72
C ALA A 75 14.81 17.04 1.36
N ASP A 76 15.49 17.96 2.06
CA ASP A 76 16.71 17.67 2.83
C ASP A 76 16.45 16.68 3.97
N GLN A 77 15.31 16.77 4.65
CA GLN A 77 14.94 15.82 5.70
C GLN A 77 14.71 14.41 5.14
N CYS A 78 14.05 14.28 3.98
CA CYS A 78 13.90 12.99 3.28
C CYS A 78 15.28 12.37 2.94
N LEU A 79 16.21 13.20 2.44
CA LEU A 79 17.59 12.76 2.17
C LEU A 79 18.33 12.34 3.44
N LYS A 80 18.25 13.14 4.51
CA LYS A 80 18.90 12.84 5.81
C LYS A 80 18.34 11.58 6.48
N ALA A 81 17.07 11.27 6.25
CA ALA A 81 16.45 10.04 6.75
C ALA A 81 16.83 8.79 5.95
N THR A 82 17.59 8.93 4.86
CA THR A 82 17.96 7.85 3.96
C THR A 82 19.45 7.53 4.05
N SER A 83 19.77 6.27 4.27
CA SER A 83 21.13 5.74 4.14
C SER A 83 21.30 5.02 2.81
N TRP A 84 22.39 5.30 2.09
CA TRP A 84 22.71 4.61 0.84
C TRP A 84 23.58 3.39 1.14
N ARG A 85 23.00 2.19 1.04
CA ARG A 85 23.67 0.93 1.42
C ARG A 85 24.23 0.24 0.18
N PRO A 86 25.49 -0.23 0.17
CA PRO A 86 26.01 -1.03 -0.94
C PRO A 86 25.11 -2.24 -1.20
N ALA A 87 24.77 -2.47 -2.47
CA ALA A 87 23.93 -3.59 -2.86
C ALA A 87 24.59 -4.93 -2.49
N SER A 88 23.78 -5.90 -2.04
CA SER A 88 24.27 -7.25 -1.75
C SER A 88 24.78 -7.93 -3.03
N LEU A 89 26.09 -8.18 -3.10
CA LEU A 89 26.74 -8.79 -4.26
C LEU A 89 26.27 -10.23 -4.56
N GLY A 90 25.63 -10.88 -3.58
CA GLY A 90 24.97 -12.18 -3.78
C GLY A 90 23.81 -12.11 -4.78
N TYR A 91 23.12 -10.96 -4.85
CA TYR A 91 22.02 -10.71 -5.78
C TYR A 91 22.43 -9.79 -6.93
N PHE A 92 23.16 -8.70 -6.63
CA PHE A 92 23.51 -7.63 -7.57
C PHE A 92 25.02 -7.62 -7.83
N ARG A 93 25.50 -8.52 -8.70
CA ARG A 93 26.94 -8.68 -8.97
C ARG A 93 27.65 -7.43 -9.52
N GLY A 94 26.89 -6.52 -10.14
CA GLY A 94 27.39 -5.24 -10.64
C GLY A 94 27.51 -4.14 -9.57
N GLY A 95 27.14 -4.42 -8.32
CA GLY A 95 27.08 -3.42 -7.26
C GLY A 95 25.86 -2.49 -7.38
N GLY A 96 25.99 -1.29 -6.81
CA GLY A 96 24.90 -0.30 -6.69
C GLY A 96 24.69 0.13 -5.25
N TYR A 97 23.75 1.05 -5.03
CA TYR A 97 23.34 1.49 -3.70
C TYR A 97 21.82 1.44 -3.56
N SER A 98 21.34 0.77 -2.50
CA SER A 98 19.94 0.79 -2.11
C SER A 98 19.62 1.99 -1.21
N SER A 99 18.41 2.54 -1.33
CA SER A 99 17.90 3.60 -0.48
C SER A 99 17.24 3.01 0.77
N ASN A 100 17.97 2.96 1.88
CA ASN A 100 17.50 2.41 3.15
C ASN A 100 16.91 3.51 4.03
N PHE A 101 15.64 3.39 4.36
CA PHE A 101 14.94 4.24 5.33
C PHE A 101 13.81 3.47 6.01
N LYS A 102 13.29 4.01 7.12
CA LYS A 102 12.06 3.56 7.79
C LYS A 102 11.00 4.65 7.60
N SER A 103 9.88 4.32 6.95
CA SER A 103 8.74 5.24 6.85
C SER A 103 8.20 5.57 8.25
N LYS A 104 7.90 6.84 8.54
CA LYS A 104 7.22 7.22 9.79
C LYS A 104 5.85 6.55 9.90
N GLY A 105 5.48 6.12 11.11
CA GLY A 105 4.13 5.69 11.42
C GLY A 105 3.09 6.82 11.39
N GLY A 106 1.82 6.46 11.28
CA GLY A 106 0.68 7.37 11.35
C GLY A 106 0.22 7.97 10.02
N MET A 107 0.86 7.64 8.89
CA MET A 107 0.40 8.09 7.58
C MET A 107 -0.80 7.26 7.12
N PRO A 108 -1.94 7.85 6.72
CA PRO A 108 -2.94 7.12 5.96
C PRO A 108 -2.35 6.73 4.60
N LEU A 109 -2.48 5.45 4.24
CA LEU A 109 -1.96 4.90 2.99
C LEU A 109 -3.03 4.09 2.26
N THR A 110 -2.98 4.12 0.94
CA THR A 110 -3.75 3.21 0.08
C THR A 110 -2.78 2.37 -0.73
N MET A 111 -2.74 1.07 -0.48
CA MET A 111 -2.03 0.10 -1.30
C MET A 111 -2.95 -0.32 -2.46
N CYS A 112 -2.43 -0.37 -3.67
CA CYS A 112 -3.17 -0.79 -4.85
C CYS A 112 -2.34 -1.69 -5.77
N ARG A 113 -3.02 -2.57 -6.51
CA ARG A 113 -2.41 -3.45 -7.51
C ARG A 113 -3.37 -3.75 -8.65
N LEU A 114 -2.89 -3.58 -9.88
CA LEU A 114 -3.53 -4.13 -11.07
C LEU A 114 -2.95 -5.50 -11.38
N ASN A 115 -3.82 -6.46 -11.68
CA ASN A 115 -3.44 -7.79 -12.16
C ASN A 115 -4.18 -8.08 -13.48
N LEU A 116 -3.56 -8.83 -14.37
CA LEU A 116 -4.18 -9.30 -15.61
C LEU A 116 -4.54 -10.77 -15.46
N ILE A 117 -5.83 -11.09 -15.51
CA ILE A 117 -6.35 -12.45 -15.36
C ILE A 117 -6.79 -12.96 -16.72
N ARG A 118 -6.26 -14.10 -17.15
CA ARG A 118 -6.63 -14.71 -18.44
C ARG A 118 -8.13 -15.04 -18.45
N GLY A 119 -8.83 -14.58 -19.49
CA GLY A 119 -10.27 -14.79 -19.64
C GLY A 119 -11.16 -13.75 -18.94
N LEU A 120 -10.57 -12.85 -18.15
CA LEU A 120 -11.28 -11.76 -17.46
C LEU A 120 -10.75 -10.38 -17.85
N GLY A 121 -9.44 -10.22 -18.00
CA GLY A 121 -8.77 -8.94 -18.27
C GLY A 121 -8.17 -8.30 -17.01
N PRO A 122 -7.99 -6.97 -16.97
CA PRO A 122 -7.45 -6.28 -15.81
C PRO A 122 -8.43 -6.30 -14.64
N VAL A 123 -7.91 -6.50 -13.43
CA VAL A 123 -8.65 -6.34 -12.16
C VAL A 123 -7.84 -5.45 -11.22
N LEU A 124 -8.52 -4.63 -10.42
CA LEU A 124 -7.90 -3.75 -9.43
C LEU A 124 -8.13 -4.27 -8.01
N GLN A 125 -7.08 -4.29 -7.19
CA GLN A 125 -7.13 -4.52 -5.75
C GLN A 125 -6.72 -3.24 -5.01
N ILE A 126 -7.42 -2.94 -3.92
CA ILE A 126 -7.24 -1.72 -3.10
C ILE A 126 -7.26 -2.12 -1.63
N ALA A 127 -6.30 -1.67 -0.84
CA ALA A 127 -6.30 -1.83 0.61
C ALA A 127 -5.91 -0.49 1.27
N GLU A 128 -6.87 0.17 1.90
CA GLU A 128 -6.62 1.34 2.74
C GLU A 128 -6.15 0.92 4.13
N GLY A 129 -5.24 1.69 4.70
CA GLY A 129 -4.66 1.41 6.01
C GLY A 129 -3.76 2.54 6.47
N PHE A 130 -2.81 2.20 7.33
CA PHE A 130 -1.87 3.17 7.89
C PHE A 130 -0.44 2.62 7.89
N SER A 131 0.55 3.51 7.82
CA SER A 131 1.89 3.15 8.29
C SER A 131 1.86 3.02 9.82
N ALA A 132 2.54 2.00 10.35
CA ALA A 132 2.67 1.77 11.78
C ALA A 132 4.08 2.14 12.26
N GLU A 133 4.16 2.73 13.45
CA GLU A 133 5.43 2.91 14.15
C GLU A 133 5.66 1.70 15.05
N LEU A 134 6.85 1.11 14.97
CA LEU A 134 7.30 0.08 15.90
C LEU A 134 8.41 0.65 16.79
N PRO A 135 8.48 0.27 18.08
CA PRO A 135 9.64 0.58 18.91
C PRO A 135 10.92 0.12 18.22
N ASP A 136 12.00 0.89 18.33
CA ASP A 136 13.23 0.64 17.55
C ASP A 136 13.78 -0.77 17.75
N HIS A 137 13.74 -1.31 18.97
CA HIS A 137 14.19 -2.68 19.24
C HIS A 137 13.34 -3.74 18.50
N VAL A 138 12.03 -3.54 18.38
CA VAL A 138 11.13 -4.45 17.65
C VAL A 138 11.45 -4.35 16.16
N HIS A 139 11.49 -3.13 15.63
CA HIS A 139 11.83 -2.90 14.22
C HIS A 139 13.16 -3.56 13.86
N SER A 140 14.23 -3.32 14.62
CA SER A 140 15.55 -3.90 14.35
C SER A 140 15.55 -5.43 14.35
N ILE A 141 14.79 -6.08 15.24
CA ILE A 141 14.68 -7.56 15.24
C ILE A 141 14.02 -8.07 13.95
N LEU A 142 12.95 -7.41 13.49
CA LEU A 142 12.22 -7.86 12.29
C LEU A 142 12.96 -7.50 11.00
N ASP A 143 13.56 -6.32 10.93
CA ASP A 143 14.24 -5.76 9.76
C ASP A 143 15.53 -6.51 9.43
N ASN A 144 16.38 -6.75 10.44
CA ASN A 144 17.64 -7.50 10.30
C ASN A 144 17.44 -8.96 9.84
N ARG A 145 16.24 -9.52 10.04
CA ARG A 145 15.89 -10.88 9.61
C ARG A 145 15.33 -10.94 8.19
N THR A 146 15.08 -9.80 7.56
CA THR A 146 14.44 -9.70 6.25
C THR A 146 15.40 -9.18 5.20
N ASP A 147 15.69 -7.88 5.19
CA ASP A 147 16.79 -7.24 4.46
C ASP A 147 17.01 -5.82 5.01
N PRO A 148 18.01 -5.60 5.89
CA PRO A 148 18.22 -4.31 6.54
C PRO A 148 18.86 -3.26 5.63
N THR A 149 19.11 -3.59 4.35
CA THR A 149 19.68 -2.66 3.37
C THR A 149 18.61 -1.97 2.52
N TRP A 150 17.35 -2.36 2.66
CA TRP A 150 16.24 -1.92 1.81
C TRP A 150 15.29 -0.97 2.57
N PRO A 151 14.41 -0.22 1.88
CA PRO A 151 13.47 0.69 2.54
C PRO A 151 12.28 -0.05 3.14
N THR A 152 11.97 0.20 4.41
CA THR A 152 10.90 -0.47 5.17
C THR A 152 9.72 0.46 5.43
N THR A 153 8.51 -0.02 5.09
CA THR A 153 7.24 0.52 5.55
C THR A 153 6.44 -0.58 6.25
N TRP A 154 6.09 -0.39 7.52
CA TRP A 154 5.18 -1.28 8.25
C TRP A 154 3.75 -0.87 7.96
N PHE A 155 2.98 -1.69 7.24
CA PHE A 155 1.62 -1.37 6.84
C PHE A 155 0.59 -2.15 7.65
N ALA A 156 -0.40 -1.44 8.19
CA ALA A 156 -1.56 -2.00 8.87
C ALA A 156 -2.83 -1.71 8.04
N PRO A 157 -3.36 -2.69 7.28
CA PRO A 157 -4.61 -2.49 6.54
C PRO A 157 -5.80 -2.35 7.51
N ARG A 158 -6.79 -1.54 7.14
CA ARG A 158 -8.08 -1.50 7.85
C ARG A 158 -8.84 -2.79 7.56
N VAL A 159 -9.17 -3.52 8.61
CA VAL A 159 -9.92 -4.79 8.57
C VAL A 159 -11.32 -4.58 9.14
N ASN A 160 -12.30 -5.33 8.65
CA ASN A 160 -13.72 -5.21 9.02
C ASN A 160 -14.37 -6.54 9.42
N GLY A 161 -13.64 -7.66 9.38
CA GLY A 161 -14.19 -8.98 9.72
C GLY A 161 -14.85 -9.71 8.54
N GLU A 162 -14.86 -9.13 7.35
CA GLU A 162 -15.57 -9.65 6.17
C GLU A 162 -14.64 -9.89 4.97
N GLY A 163 -14.93 -10.93 4.18
CA GLY A 163 -14.23 -11.24 2.94
C GLY A 163 -12.70 -11.25 3.07
N ALA A 164 -12.01 -10.61 2.12
CA ALA A 164 -10.55 -10.47 2.11
C ALA A 164 -10.01 -9.53 3.19
N PHE A 165 -10.88 -8.80 3.90
CA PHE A 165 -10.53 -7.88 4.99
C PHE A 165 -11.00 -8.39 6.36
N LYS A 166 -11.21 -9.70 6.46
CA LYS A 166 -11.51 -10.37 7.73
C LYS A 166 -10.43 -10.11 8.79
N ASP A 167 -9.18 -10.26 8.38
CA ASP A 167 -7.99 -10.05 9.20
C ASP A 167 -6.79 -9.68 8.31
N VAL A 168 -5.69 -9.24 8.91
CA VAL A 168 -4.51 -8.77 8.16
C VAL A 168 -3.89 -9.90 7.33
N TYR A 169 -3.97 -11.15 7.82
CA TYR A 169 -3.55 -12.32 7.07
C TYR A 169 -4.34 -12.45 5.77
N SER A 170 -5.68 -12.38 5.84
CA SER A 170 -6.57 -12.49 4.70
C SER A 170 -6.27 -11.42 3.64
N VAL A 171 -5.88 -10.21 4.06
CA VAL A 171 -5.46 -9.15 3.14
C VAL A 171 -4.23 -9.57 2.33
N MET A 172 -3.19 -10.08 2.99
CA MET A 172 -1.99 -10.54 2.30
C MET A 172 -2.25 -11.80 1.47
N ALA A 173 -3.02 -12.75 1.98
CA ALA A 173 -3.32 -14.02 1.32
C ALA A 173 -4.14 -13.85 0.03
N ASN A 174 -4.96 -12.81 -0.05
CA ASN A 174 -5.74 -12.48 -1.25
C ASN A 174 -5.04 -11.47 -2.17
N TRP A 175 -3.85 -10.97 -1.82
CA TRP A 175 -3.11 -10.05 -2.67
C TRP A 175 -2.55 -10.79 -3.90
N GLY A 176 -2.90 -10.33 -5.10
CA GLY A 176 -2.72 -11.09 -6.35
C GLY A 176 -1.31 -11.06 -6.97
N ALA A 177 -0.32 -10.48 -6.30
CA ALA A 177 1.06 -10.39 -6.77
C ALA A 177 2.05 -10.25 -5.61
N ASN A 178 3.35 -10.42 -5.86
CA ASN A 178 4.37 -10.12 -4.86
C ASN A 178 4.59 -8.61 -4.64
N HIS A 179 4.11 -7.76 -5.55
CA HIS A 179 4.29 -6.31 -5.47
C HIS A 179 2.98 -5.57 -5.16
N GLY A 180 3.13 -4.40 -4.55
CA GLY A 180 2.11 -3.37 -4.44
C GLY A 180 2.70 -1.99 -4.74
N ALA A 181 1.85 -1.05 -5.12
CA ALA A 181 2.17 0.37 -5.08
C ALA A 181 1.32 1.02 -4.00
N PHE A 182 1.90 1.89 -3.17
CA PHE A 182 1.12 2.65 -2.21
C PHE A 182 1.24 4.15 -2.42
N SER A 183 0.13 4.83 -2.15
CA SER A 183 -0.03 6.27 -2.18
C SER A 183 -0.33 6.78 -0.77
N TYR A 184 0.11 7.98 -0.45
CA TYR A 184 -0.39 8.71 0.71
C TYR A 184 -1.89 9.04 0.54
N GLY A 185 -2.62 9.00 1.66
CA GLY A 185 -4.06 9.21 1.74
C GLY A 185 -4.89 7.93 1.61
N HIS A 186 -6.14 8.02 2.04
CA HIS A 186 -7.20 7.05 1.76
C HIS A 186 -7.90 7.47 0.47
N ILE A 187 -7.40 6.96 -0.66
CA ILE A 187 -7.82 7.34 -2.03
C ILE A 187 -8.57 6.21 -2.73
N GLY A 188 -9.11 5.26 -1.97
CA GLY A 188 -9.75 4.07 -2.52
C GLY A 188 -11.03 4.39 -3.29
N ALA A 189 -11.81 5.38 -2.84
CA ALA A 189 -13.03 5.80 -3.53
C ALA A 189 -12.72 6.43 -4.91
N GLU A 190 -11.66 7.22 -4.99
CA GLU A 190 -11.16 7.82 -6.22
C GLU A 190 -10.64 6.76 -7.19
N LEU A 191 -9.94 5.74 -6.67
CA LEU A 191 -9.49 4.59 -7.45
C LEU A 191 -10.67 3.75 -7.97
N ILE A 192 -11.72 3.52 -7.17
CA ILE A 192 -12.94 2.82 -7.60
C ILE A 192 -13.64 3.62 -8.71
N THR A 193 -13.76 4.94 -8.54
CA THR A 193 -14.33 5.83 -9.55
C THR A 193 -13.55 5.74 -10.85
N LEU A 194 -12.22 5.89 -10.79
CA LEU A 194 -11.34 5.79 -11.96
C LEU A 194 -11.42 4.41 -12.62
N ALA A 195 -11.42 3.33 -11.85
CA ALA A 195 -11.52 1.97 -12.37
C ALA A 195 -12.84 1.76 -13.14
N SER A 196 -13.97 2.27 -12.63
CA SER A 196 -15.26 2.20 -13.32
C SER A 196 -15.26 2.99 -14.63
N MET A 197 -14.61 4.16 -14.67
CA MET A 197 -14.45 4.94 -15.91
C MET A 197 -13.70 4.14 -16.97
N LEU A 198 -12.69 3.37 -16.55
CA LEU A 198 -11.84 2.51 -17.38
C LEU A 198 -12.43 1.11 -17.65
N ARG A 199 -13.58 0.78 -17.04
CA ARG A 199 -14.21 -0.55 -17.08
C ARG A 199 -13.29 -1.66 -16.57
N ILE A 200 -12.56 -1.37 -15.49
CA ILE A 200 -11.72 -2.32 -14.77
C ILE A 200 -12.49 -2.72 -13.49
N PRO A 201 -12.89 -3.99 -13.33
CA PRO A 201 -13.56 -4.43 -12.11
C PRO A 201 -12.61 -4.37 -10.91
N VAL A 202 -13.15 -3.97 -9.76
CA VAL A 202 -12.43 -3.95 -8.48
C VAL A 202 -12.69 -5.25 -7.73
N SER A 203 -11.70 -6.13 -7.67
CA SER A 203 -11.83 -7.50 -7.15
C SER A 203 -11.59 -7.63 -5.65
N MET A 204 -11.15 -6.55 -4.99
CA MET A 204 -10.86 -6.49 -3.55
C MET A 204 -10.76 -5.03 -3.11
N HIS A 205 -11.60 -4.58 -2.18
CA HIS A 205 -11.46 -3.29 -1.50
C HIS A 205 -12.03 -3.28 -0.08
N ASN A 206 -11.55 -2.37 0.76
CA ASN A 206 -12.08 -2.08 2.10
C ASN A 206 -12.64 -0.65 2.21
N VAL A 207 -12.94 -0.03 1.07
CA VAL A 207 -13.64 1.25 0.98
C VAL A 207 -15.10 1.06 1.43
N PRO A 208 -15.64 1.90 2.32
CA PRO A 208 -17.05 1.87 2.71
C PRO A 208 -18.01 2.01 1.51
N ASP A 209 -19.10 1.26 1.53
CA ASP A 209 -20.08 1.20 0.43
C ASP A 209 -20.68 2.58 0.08
N ASP A 210 -20.89 3.43 1.08
CA ASP A 210 -21.44 4.79 0.91
C ASP A 210 -20.48 5.76 0.19
N LYS A 211 -19.22 5.37 0.01
CA LYS A 211 -18.22 6.12 -0.77
C LYS A 211 -18.04 5.57 -2.18
N ILE A 212 -18.67 4.45 -2.53
CA ILE A 212 -18.56 3.88 -3.87
C ILE A 212 -19.31 4.79 -4.85
N PHE A 213 -18.56 5.43 -5.74
CA PHE A 213 -19.10 6.29 -6.79
C PHE A 213 -18.72 5.76 -8.17
N ARG A 214 -19.73 5.44 -8.97
CA ARG A 214 -19.61 4.86 -10.32
C ARG A 214 -20.67 5.49 -11.22
N PRO A 215 -20.57 5.37 -12.57
CA PRO A 215 -21.62 5.84 -13.47
C PRO A 215 -22.98 5.21 -13.10
N ALA A 216 -24.06 6.00 -13.15
CA ALA A 216 -25.39 5.57 -12.70
C ALA A 216 -25.90 4.27 -13.35
N MET A 217 -25.41 3.95 -14.55
CA MET A 217 -25.70 2.70 -15.26
C MET A 217 -25.30 1.44 -14.45
N TRP A 218 -24.28 1.49 -13.58
CA TRP A 218 -23.89 0.36 -12.73
C TRP A 218 -25.06 -0.12 -11.85
N ASN A 219 -25.94 0.79 -11.41
CA ASN A 219 -27.09 0.43 -10.58
C ASN A 219 -28.11 -0.45 -11.33
N ALA A 220 -28.18 -0.36 -12.66
CA ALA A 220 -29.03 -1.23 -13.47
C ALA A 220 -28.50 -2.67 -13.54
N PHE A 221 -27.21 -2.88 -13.25
CA PHE A 221 -26.61 -4.21 -13.12
C PHE A 221 -26.81 -4.81 -11.72
N GLY A 222 -27.35 -4.08 -10.76
CA GLY A 222 -27.69 -4.53 -9.40
C GLY A 222 -27.26 -3.53 -8.32
N THR A 223 -27.99 -3.50 -7.20
CA THR A 223 -27.79 -2.52 -6.10
C THR A 223 -27.47 -3.14 -4.74
N LYS A 224 -27.55 -4.47 -4.60
CA LYS A 224 -27.22 -5.18 -3.35
C LYS A 224 -25.81 -5.76 -3.36
N ASP A 225 -25.46 -6.44 -4.45
CA ASP A 225 -24.14 -7.03 -4.65
C ASP A 225 -23.34 -6.14 -5.61
N LEU A 226 -22.69 -5.13 -5.03
CA LEU A 226 -21.95 -4.10 -5.76
C LEU A 226 -20.70 -4.64 -6.46
N GLU A 227 -20.13 -5.73 -5.94
CA GLU A 227 -19.01 -6.43 -6.57
C GLU A 227 -19.49 -7.12 -7.85
N SER A 228 -20.49 -8.00 -7.76
CA SER A 228 -20.99 -8.68 -8.96
C SER A 228 -21.59 -7.71 -9.99
N ALA A 229 -22.21 -6.60 -9.54
CA ALA A 229 -22.70 -5.56 -10.43
C ALA A 229 -21.55 -4.90 -11.21
N ASP A 230 -20.40 -4.67 -10.57
CA ASP A 230 -19.20 -4.12 -11.21
C ASP A 230 -18.66 -5.05 -12.30
N TYR A 231 -18.54 -6.33 -11.99
CA TYR A 231 -18.11 -7.35 -12.95
C TYR A 231 -19.04 -7.43 -14.17
N ARG A 232 -20.36 -7.41 -13.95
CA ARG A 232 -21.34 -7.43 -15.05
C ARG A 232 -21.25 -6.17 -15.91
N ALA A 233 -21.16 -5.00 -15.30
CA ALA A 233 -21.06 -3.73 -16.02
C ALA A 233 -19.76 -3.65 -16.83
N CYS A 234 -18.62 -3.98 -16.22
CA CYS A 234 -17.32 -3.99 -16.90
C CYS A 234 -17.30 -5.00 -18.06
N GLY A 235 -17.85 -6.20 -17.85
CA GLY A 235 -17.94 -7.23 -18.90
C GLY A 235 -18.85 -6.82 -20.07
N ALA A 236 -19.97 -6.16 -19.80
CA ALA A 236 -20.91 -5.71 -20.83
C ALA A 236 -20.35 -4.56 -21.69
N LEU A 237 -19.62 -3.62 -21.08
CA LEU A 237 -19.09 -2.43 -21.76
C LEU A 237 -17.72 -2.70 -22.42
N GLY A 238 -16.89 -3.53 -21.79
CA GLY A 238 -15.51 -3.78 -22.21
C GLY A 238 -14.60 -2.54 -22.14
N PRO A 239 -13.34 -2.63 -22.64
CA PRO A 239 -12.38 -1.52 -22.56
C PRO A 239 -12.81 -0.28 -23.35
N ILE A 240 -12.30 0.89 -22.96
CA ILE A 240 -12.63 2.18 -23.60
C ILE A 240 -12.25 2.23 -25.07
N TYR A 241 -11.05 1.73 -25.38
CA TYR A 241 -10.47 1.75 -26.71
C TYR A 241 -10.28 0.30 -27.17
N LYS A 242 -10.58 0.01 -28.43
CA LYS A 242 -10.50 -1.32 -29.06
C LYS A 242 -9.94 -1.18 -30.46
#